data_AF-A0A0C9TI50-F1
#
_entry.id   AF-A0A0C9TI50-F1
#
_cell.length_a   1.000
_cell.length_b   1.000
_cell.length_c   1.000
_cell.angle_alpha   90.00
_cell.angle_beta   90.00
_cell.angle_gamma   90.00
#
_symmetry.space_group_name_H-M   'P 1'
#
loop_
_entity.id
_entity.type
_entity.pdbx_description
1 polymer ?
#
loop_
_entity_poly.entity_id
_entity_poly.type
_entity_poly.pdbx_seq_one_letter_code
_entity_poly.pdbx_strand_id
1 'polypeptide(L)'
;MPALAFMRARDTQNSNIITPPELFKLLLPSQICNSMPSEENFQRIEWDLQYAQAHDALRTLRSNLRMRSYVLKYKDCNLRGQGANTRAHNTLKAIEALVNAAACKYQDAHNALVTMAPVLRETDWCKTLLPLKHQDLRAMSDLLNGENEGTRKLSWIWNARGAAGDEGGAMEDESYKQVST
;
A
#
# COMPACT_ATOMS: atom_id res chain seq x y z
N MET A 1 32.89 0.87 -8.72
CA MET A 1 31.74 1.77 -8.46
C MET A 1 32.19 3.16 -7.99
N PRO A 2 32.80 4.00 -8.86
CA PRO A 2 33.29 5.34 -8.48
C PRO A 2 32.16 6.37 -8.25
N ALA A 3 31.02 6.25 -8.93
CA ALA A 3 29.93 7.22 -8.82
C ALA A 3 29.14 7.13 -7.51
N LEU A 4 28.99 5.92 -6.93
CA LEU A 4 28.41 5.75 -5.60
C LEU A 4 29.25 6.43 -4.53
N ALA A 5 30.58 6.39 -4.67
CA ALA A 5 31.49 7.13 -3.79
C ALA A 5 31.29 8.64 -3.92
N PHE A 6 31.04 9.16 -5.13
CA PHE A 6 30.75 10.58 -5.34
C PHE A 6 29.42 11.02 -4.71
N MET A 7 28.34 10.23 -4.86
CA MET A 7 27.05 10.53 -4.20
C MET A 7 27.17 10.53 -2.69
N ARG A 8 27.89 9.54 -2.13
CA ARG A 8 28.18 9.49 -0.69
C ARG A 8 29.00 10.69 -0.24
N ALA A 9 30.02 11.08 -1.03
CA ALA A 9 30.84 12.25 -0.74
C ALA A 9 29.99 13.52 -0.68
N ARG A 10 29.02 13.70 -1.59
CA ARG A 10 28.05 14.82 -1.54
C ARG A 10 27.24 14.83 -0.26
N ASP A 11 26.69 13.68 0.15
CA ASP A 11 25.91 13.58 1.39
C ASP A 11 26.77 13.89 2.63
N THR A 12 28.02 13.40 2.67
CA THR A 12 28.95 13.67 3.77
C THR A 12 29.47 15.10 3.80
N GLN A 13 29.66 15.78 2.65
CA GLN A 13 30.11 17.17 2.62
C GLN A 13 29.11 18.13 3.26
N ASN A 14 27.82 17.76 3.29
CA ASN A 14 26.79 18.53 3.98
C ASN A 14 26.78 18.32 5.51
N SER A 15 27.54 17.34 6.05
CA SER A 15 27.59 17.04 7.49
C SER A 15 29.04 16.91 7.97
N ASN A 16 29.52 17.85 8.79
CA ASN A 16 30.85 17.78 9.46
C ASN A 16 30.97 16.66 10.52
N ILE A 17 30.13 15.64 10.48
CA ILE A 17 30.03 14.57 11.48
C ILE A 17 30.58 13.30 10.84
N ILE A 18 31.57 12.69 11.49
CA ILE A 18 32.08 11.36 11.12
C ILE A 18 30.94 10.36 11.34
N THR A 19 30.35 9.88 10.24
CA THR A 19 29.24 8.94 10.31
C THR A 19 29.75 7.56 10.73
N PRO A 20 29.26 6.98 11.84
CA PRO A 20 29.60 5.61 12.18
C PRO A 20 29.07 4.65 11.09
N PRO A 21 29.74 3.50 10.88
CA PRO A 21 29.44 2.63 9.75
C PRO A 21 28.02 2.07 9.75
N GLU A 22 27.42 1.95 10.92
CA GLU A 22 26.03 1.50 11.13
C GLU A 22 24.97 2.51 10.67
N LEU A 23 25.34 3.79 10.51
CA LEU A 23 24.45 4.86 10.05
C LEU A 23 24.67 5.22 8.58
N PHE A 24 25.49 4.46 7.86
CA PHE A 24 25.64 4.69 6.42
C PHE A 24 24.33 4.42 5.70
N LYS A 25 23.78 5.47 5.09
CA LYS A 25 22.60 5.36 4.23
C LYS A 25 22.94 4.49 3.02
N LEU A 26 22.33 3.31 2.96
CA LEU A 26 22.41 2.43 1.81
C LEU A 26 21.51 2.99 0.72
N LEU A 27 22.11 3.38 -0.41
CA LEU A 27 21.38 3.81 -1.58
C LEU A 27 20.89 2.58 -2.35
N LEU A 28 19.58 2.56 -2.63
CA LEU A 28 18.96 1.50 -3.41
C LEU A 28 19.01 1.81 -4.91
N PRO A 29 18.98 0.79 -5.80
CA PRO A 29 18.86 0.99 -7.25
C PRO A 29 17.78 2.01 -7.64
N SER A 30 16.58 1.97 -7.07
CA SER A 30 15.50 2.95 -7.29
C SER A 30 15.92 4.42 -7.05
N GLN A 31 16.85 4.66 -6.13
CA GLN A 31 17.36 5.99 -5.79
C GLN A 31 18.49 6.45 -6.72
N ILE A 32 19.16 5.52 -7.41
CA ILE A 32 20.30 5.82 -8.29
C ILE A 32 19.97 5.67 -9.79
N CYS A 33 18.87 4.98 -10.14
CA CYS A 33 18.48 4.71 -11.53
C CYS A 33 18.38 5.97 -12.41
N ASN A 34 18.09 7.14 -11.82
CA ASN A 34 18.03 8.42 -12.55
C ASN A 34 19.42 9.02 -12.83
N SER A 35 20.46 8.60 -12.11
CA SER A 35 21.80 9.18 -12.22
C SER A 35 22.85 8.21 -12.77
N MET A 36 22.60 6.91 -12.64
CA MET A 36 23.58 5.86 -12.95
C MET A 36 22.87 4.62 -13.51
N PRO A 37 23.43 3.98 -14.56
CA PRO A 37 23.00 2.66 -14.97
C PRO A 37 23.29 1.67 -13.83
N SER A 38 22.24 1.04 -13.29
CA SER A 38 22.38 -0.11 -12.39
C SER A 38 22.28 -1.39 -13.21
N GLU A 39 22.97 -2.44 -12.79
CA GLU A 39 22.83 -3.74 -13.43
C GLU A 39 21.39 -4.25 -13.26
N GLU A 40 20.87 -4.84 -14.32
CA GLU A 40 19.48 -5.31 -14.39
C GLU A 40 19.14 -6.31 -13.27
N ASN A 41 20.10 -7.17 -12.89
CA ASN A 41 19.93 -8.14 -11.81
C ASN A 41 19.59 -7.48 -10.46
N PHE A 42 20.29 -6.40 -10.10
CA PHE A 42 20.02 -5.68 -8.85
C PHE A 42 18.67 -4.97 -8.89
N GLN A 43 18.29 -4.45 -10.06
CA GLN A 43 16.97 -3.83 -10.23
C GLN A 43 15.85 -4.86 -10.10
N ARG A 44 16.01 -6.07 -10.66
CA ARG A 44 15.01 -7.15 -10.52
C ARG A 44 14.87 -7.62 -9.07
N ILE A 45 15.97 -7.77 -8.35
CA ILE A 45 15.92 -8.16 -6.92
C ILE A 45 15.23 -7.08 -6.09
N GLU A 46 15.57 -5.80 -6.30
CA GLU A 46 14.87 -4.72 -5.60
C GLU A 46 13.40 -4.66 -5.99
N TRP A 47 13.07 -4.87 -7.27
CA TRP A 47 11.68 -4.90 -7.72
C TRP A 47 10.85 -5.91 -6.94
N ASP A 48 11.32 -7.16 -6.86
CA ASP A 48 10.63 -8.22 -6.13
C ASP A 48 10.47 -7.89 -4.64
N LEU A 49 11.51 -7.30 -4.04
CA LEU A 49 11.49 -6.83 -2.66
C LEU A 49 10.42 -5.74 -2.45
N GLN A 50 10.42 -4.70 -3.29
CA GLN A 50 9.47 -3.59 -3.17
C GLN A 50 8.04 -4.03 -3.44
N TYR A 51 7.86 -4.95 -4.39
CA TYR A 51 6.56 -5.54 -4.69
C TYR A 51 6.01 -6.32 -3.49
N ALA A 52 6.82 -7.18 -2.87
CA ALA A 52 6.45 -7.88 -1.65
C ALA A 52 6.18 -6.91 -0.49
N GLN A 53 7.05 -5.92 -0.31
CA GLN A 53 6.92 -4.90 0.74
C GLN A 53 5.63 -4.09 0.60
N ALA A 54 5.22 -3.75 -0.63
CA ALA A 54 3.96 -3.06 -0.90
C ALA A 54 2.75 -3.93 -0.49
N HIS A 55 2.76 -5.22 -0.82
CA HIS A 55 1.70 -6.16 -0.41
C HIS A 55 1.63 -6.36 1.11
N ASP A 56 2.77 -6.51 1.77
CA ASP A 56 2.86 -6.63 3.22
C ASP A 56 2.41 -5.36 3.95
N ALA A 57 2.78 -4.19 3.42
CA ALA A 57 2.32 -2.90 3.92
C ALA A 57 0.79 -2.78 3.77
N LEU A 58 0.20 -3.16 2.63
CA LEU A 58 -1.26 -3.19 2.46
C LEU A 58 -1.94 -4.18 3.40
N ARG A 59 -1.38 -5.37 3.61
CA ARG A 59 -1.91 -6.35 4.57
C ARG A 59 -1.92 -5.79 5.99
N THR A 60 -0.83 -5.16 6.39
CA THR A 60 -0.69 -4.51 7.70
C THR A 60 -1.69 -3.36 7.85
N LEU A 61 -1.82 -2.53 6.81
CA LEU A 61 -2.77 -1.42 6.77
C LEU A 61 -4.21 -1.91 6.97
N ARG A 62 -4.65 -2.92 6.22
CA ARG A 62 -5.98 -3.54 6.36
C ARG A 62 -6.21 -4.10 7.78
N SER A 63 -5.19 -4.74 8.36
CA SER A 63 -5.27 -5.26 9.73
C SER A 63 -5.49 -4.13 10.74
N ASN A 64 -4.70 -3.06 10.65
CA ASN A 64 -4.81 -1.91 11.54
C ASN A 64 -6.17 -1.21 11.41
N LEU A 65 -6.72 -1.09 10.20
CA LEU A 65 -8.05 -0.53 9.97
C LEU A 65 -9.17 -1.40 10.59
N ARG A 66 -9.03 -2.73 10.53
CA ARG A 66 -9.96 -3.65 11.22
C ARG A 66 -9.85 -3.50 12.73
N MET A 67 -8.64 -3.39 13.28
CA MET A 67 -8.40 -3.17 14.70
C MET A 67 -9.03 -1.85 15.17
N ARG A 68 -8.86 -0.76 14.41
CA ARG A 68 -9.51 0.54 14.66
C ARG A 68 -11.02 0.39 14.77
N SER A 69 -11.66 -0.27 13.80
CA SER A 69 -13.11 -0.53 13.82
C SER A 69 -13.54 -1.31 15.06
N TYR A 70 -12.79 -2.34 15.43
CA TYR A 70 -13.11 -3.17 16.59
C TYR A 70 -13.04 -2.36 17.89
N VAL A 71 -11.98 -1.58 18.08
CA VAL A 71 -11.81 -0.74 19.27
C VAL A 71 -12.92 0.31 19.37
N LEU A 72 -13.34 0.90 18.25
CA LEU A 72 -14.44 1.86 18.23
C LEU A 72 -15.76 1.20 18.66
N LYS A 73 -16.11 0.05 18.09
CA LYS A 73 -17.30 -0.73 18.47
C LYS A 73 -17.27 -1.15 19.95
N TYR A 74 -16.11 -1.61 20.43
CA TYR A 74 -15.93 -1.97 21.83
C TYR A 74 -16.13 -0.75 22.76
N LYS A 75 -15.59 0.41 22.38
CA LYS A 75 -15.78 1.66 23.11
C LYS A 75 -17.25 2.04 23.21
N ASP A 76 -17.98 1.98 22.10
CA ASP A 76 -19.39 2.40 22.05
C ASP A 76 -20.30 1.48 22.89
N CYS A 77 -20.02 0.17 22.93
CA CYS A 77 -20.83 -0.79 23.69
C CYS A 77 -20.50 -0.82 25.21
N ASN A 78 -19.21 -0.73 25.58
CA ASN A 78 -18.74 -1.21 26.87
C ASN A 78 -18.16 -0.14 27.80
N LEU A 79 -17.83 1.06 27.32
CA LEU A 79 -17.12 2.05 28.14
C LEU A 79 -18.09 3.03 28.81
N ARG A 80 -18.39 2.79 30.08
CA ARG A 80 -19.12 3.72 30.96
C ARG A 80 -18.14 4.31 31.99
N GLY A 81 -17.52 5.45 31.69
CA GLY A 81 -16.65 6.18 32.63
C GLY A 81 -15.43 6.87 32.00
N GLN A 82 -14.94 7.94 32.65
CA GLN A 82 -13.87 8.81 32.14
C GLN A 82 -12.52 8.09 31.96
N GLY A 83 -12.04 7.36 32.97
CA GLY A 83 -10.72 6.71 32.89
C GLY A 83 -10.62 5.63 31.81
N ALA A 84 -11.71 4.91 31.55
CA ALA A 84 -11.76 3.89 30.50
C ALA A 84 -11.83 4.53 29.09
N ASN A 85 -12.52 5.67 28.96
CA ASN A 85 -12.51 6.48 27.74
C ASN A 85 -11.12 7.01 27.40
N THR A 86 -10.35 7.51 28.38
CA THR A 86 -8.99 7.98 28.15
C THR A 86 -8.07 6.87 27.65
N ARG A 87 -8.15 5.67 28.25
CA ARG A 87 -7.38 4.50 27.79
C ARG A 87 -7.75 4.11 26.37
N ALA A 88 -9.03 4.05 26.04
CA ALA A 88 -9.50 3.74 24.68
C ALA A 88 -9.11 4.80 23.64
N HIS A 89 -9.04 6.07 24.04
CA HIS A 89 -8.55 7.13 23.17
C HIS A 89 -7.05 6.98 22.89
N ASN A 90 -6.25 6.65 23.91
CA ASN A 90 -4.82 6.39 23.74
C ASN A 90 -4.56 5.18 22.83
N THR A 91 -5.33 4.09 22.98
CA THR A 91 -5.20 2.93 22.09
C THR A 91 -5.60 3.27 20.65
N LEU A 92 -6.66 4.05 20.45
CA LEU A 92 -7.05 4.52 19.12
C LEU A 92 -5.94 5.36 18.47
N LYS A 93 -5.35 6.29 19.21
CA LYS A 93 -4.23 7.11 18.74
C LYS A 93 -3.01 6.27 18.36
N ALA A 94 -2.71 5.22 19.14
CA ALA A 94 -1.63 4.29 18.81
C ALA A 94 -1.92 3.52 17.50
N ILE A 95 -3.16 3.06 17.31
CA ILE A 95 -3.56 2.39 16.05
C ILE A 95 -3.48 3.36 14.87
N GLU A 96 -3.88 4.62 15.03
CA GLU A 96 -3.73 5.65 13.99
C GLU A 96 -2.27 5.86 13.59
N ALA A 97 -1.35 5.90 14.55
CA ALA A 97 0.07 5.96 14.26
C ALA A 97 0.55 4.73 13.46
N LEU A 98 0.07 3.52 13.78
CA LEU A 98 0.38 2.30 13.02
C LEU A 98 -0.21 2.32 11.61
N VAL A 99 -1.42 2.86 11.43
CA VAL A 99 -2.04 3.06 10.11
C VAL A 99 -1.17 4.01 9.27
N ASN A 100 -0.78 5.16 9.82
CA ASN A 100 0.05 6.12 9.13
C ASN A 100 1.42 5.53 8.77
N ALA A 101 2.05 4.81 9.71
CA ALA A 101 3.34 4.16 9.44
C ALA A 101 3.24 3.10 8.32
N ALA A 102 2.17 2.30 8.29
CA ALA A 102 1.93 1.35 7.22
C ALA A 102 1.64 2.04 5.87
N ALA A 103 0.90 3.15 5.90
CA ALA A 103 0.60 3.95 4.71
C ALA A 103 1.87 4.58 4.12
N CYS A 104 2.75 5.14 4.94
CA CYS A 104 4.05 5.67 4.49
C CYS A 104 4.91 4.56 3.86
N LYS A 105 5.04 3.40 4.52
CA LYS A 105 5.78 2.26 3.97
C LYS A 105 5.24 1.81 2.60
N TYR A 106 3.93 1.80 2.44
CA TYR A 106 3.30 1.48 1.17
C TYR A 106 3.63 2.53 0.09
N GLN A 107 3.50 3.82 0.42
CA GLN A 107 3.80 4.91 -0.51
C GLN A 107 5.27 4.91 -0.94
N ASP A 108 6.19 4.66 -0.01
CA ASP A 108 7.63 4.56 -0.30
C ASP A 108 7.91 3.42 -1.27
N ALA A 109 7.38 2.22 -1.00
CA ALA A 109 7.52 1.05 -1.87
C ALA A 109 6.88 1.28 -3.25
N HIS A 110 5.67 1.86 -3.27
CA HIS A 110 4.96 2.20 -4.51
C HIS A 110 5.75 3.21 -5.35
N ASN A 111 6.33 4.25 -4.73
CA ASN A 111 7.15 5.25 -5.43
C ASN A 111 8.41 4.63 -6.05
N ALA A 112 9.03 3.67 -5.35
CA ALA A 112 10.14 2.90 -5.90
C ALA A 112 9.71 2.09 -7.14
N LEU A 113 8.57 1.39 -7.07
CA LEU A 113 8.01 0.66 -8.22
C LEU A 113 7.69 1.59 -9.40
N VAL A 114 7.08 2.76 -9.17
CA VAL A 114 6.82 3.77 -10.23
C VAL A 114 8.12 4.17 -10.94
N THR A 115 9.19 4.37 -10.18
CA THR A 115 10.49 4.81 -10.72
C THR A 115 11.18 3.71 -11.54
N MET A 116 11.04 2.46 -11.11
CA MET A 116 11.69 1.30 -11.74
C MET A 116 10.91 0.70 -12.90
N ALA A 117 9.58 0.85 -12.91
CA ALA A 117 8.69 0.32 -13.95
C ALA A 117 9.10 0.68 -15.39
N PRO A 118 9.45 1.94 -15.74
CA PRO A 118 9.87 2.26 -17.11
C PRO A 118 11.20 1.60 -17.50
N VAL A 119 12.08 1.32 -16.52
CA VAL A 119 13.39 0.68 -16.76
C VAL A 119 13.23 -0.80 -17.03
N LEU A 120 12.39 -1.49 -16.24
CA LEU A 120 12.13 -2.93 -16.37
C LEU A 120 11.03 -3.28 -17.38
N ARG A 121 10.32 -2.27 -17.92
CA ARG A 121 9.18 -2.40 -18.85
C ARG A 121 8.00 -3.21 -18.28
N GLU A 122 7.84 -3.18 -16.96
CA GLU A 122 6.75 -3.88 -16.26
C GLU A 122 5.50 -2.99 -16.24
N THR A 123 4.38 -3.48 -16.77
CA THR A 123 3.16 -2.66 -16.99
C THR A 123 1.93 -3.15 -16.20
N ASP A 124 1.90 -4.42 -15.79
CA ASP A 124 0.70 -5.01 -15.17
C ASP A 124 0.57 -4.73 -13.66
N TRP A 125 1.65 -4.33 -12.99
CA TRP A 125 1.67 -4.09 -11.54
C TRP A 125 0.78 -2.90 -11.12
N CYS A 126 0.60 -1.89 -11.97
CA CYS A 126 -0.28 -0.73 -11.72
C CYS A 126 -1.76 -1.11 -11.58
N LYS A 127 -2.16 -2.30 -12.06
CA LYS A 127 -3.53 -2.80 -11.93
C LYS A 127 -3.83 -3.30 -10.52
N THR A 128 -2.80 -3.74 -9.79
CA THR A 128 -2.93 -4.35 -8.46
C THR A 128 -2.52 -3.40 -7.34
N LEU A 129 -1.53 -2.54 -7.59
CA LEU A 129 -1.01 -1.57 -6.64
C LEU A 129 -1.33 -0.16 -7.18
N LEU A 130 -2.27 0.52 -6.52
CA LEU A 130 -2.75 1.85 -6.88
C LEU A 130 -2.20 2.91 -5.92
N PRO A 131 -2.11 4.18 -6.34
CA PRO A 131 -1.68 5.25 -5.46
C PRO A 131 -2.64 5.41 -4.28
N LEU A 132 -2.10 5.35 -3.05
CA LEU A 132 -2.88 5.44 -1.82
C LEU A 132 -3.31 6.88 -1.55
N LYS A 133 -4.62 7.15 -1.61
CA LYS A 133 -5.20 8.44 -1.22
C LYS A 133 -5.68 8.40 0.22
N HIS A 134 -5.77 9.56 0.88
CA HIS A 134 -6.29 9.64 2.24
C HIS A 134 -7.72 9.09 2.37
N GLN A 135 -8.54 9.25 1.33
CA GLN A 135 -9.90 8.72 1.26
C GLN A 135 -9.98 7.19 1.32
N ASP A 136 -8.90 6.53 0.93
CA ASP A 136 -8.79 5.07 0.89
C ASP A 136 -8.52 4.48 2.28
N LEU A 137 -8.04 5.29 3.23
CA LEU A 137 -7.70 4.88 4.61
C LEU A 137 -8.93 4.66 5.50
N ARG A 138 -10.13 4.56 4.91
CA ARG A 138 -11.37 4.30 5.64
C ARG A 138 -11.51 2.81 5.96
N ALA A 139 -11.94 2.51 7.18
CA ALA A 139 -12.20 1.14 7.57
C ALA A 139 -13.51 0.65 6.93
N MET A 140 -13.63 -0.66 6.66
CA MET A 140 -14.85 -1.22 6.07
C MET A 140 -16.11 -0.92 6.91
N SER A 141 -15.99 -0.89 8.24
CA SER A 141 -17.13 -0.61 9.13
C SER A 141 -17.63 0.84 9.01
N ASP A 142 -16.74 1.79 8.72
CA ASP A 142 -17.09 3.20 8.57
C ASP A 142 -17.90 3.44 7.29
N LEU A 143 -17.70 2.59 6.26
CA LEU A 143 -18.49 2.62 5.01
C LEU A 143 -19.91 2.04 5.19
N LEU A 144 -20.16 1.24 6.22
CA LEU A 144 -21.49 0.71 6.52
C LEU A 144 -22.36 1.67 7.34
N ASN A 145 -21.74 2.57 8.10
CA ASN A 145 -22.43 3.46 9.04
C ASN A 145 -22.56 4.88 8.47
N GLY A 146 -23.62 5.14 7.70
CA GLY A 146 -24.04 6.51 7.36
C GLY A 146 -24.24 6.84 5.88
N GLU A 147 -23.89 5.93 4.96
CA GLU A 147 -24.16 6.10 3.53
C GLU A 147 -25.40 5.29 3.11
N ASN A 148 -26.33 5.98 2.43
CA ASN A 148 -27.46 5.41 1.71
C ASN A 148 -26.98 4.33 0.72
N GLU A 149 -27.71 3.22 0.66
CA GLU A 149 -27.28 1.93 0.07
C GLU A 149 -26.74 2.02 -1.37
N GLY A 150 -27.13 3.04 -2.15
CA GLY A 150 -26.70 3.23 -3.54
C GLY A 150 -25.34 3.90 -3.77
N THR A 151 -24.68 4.50 -2.75
CA THR A 151 -23.42 5.26 -2.95
C THR A 151 -22.18 4.58 -2.38
N ARG A 152 -22.34 3.40 -1.76
CA ARG A 152 -21.29 2.68 -1.04
C ARG A 152 -20.21 2.16 -1.99
N LYS A 153 -19.10 2.89 -2.13
CA LYS A 153 -17.93 2.42 -2.88
C LYS A 153 -16.84 1.98 -1.91
N LEU A 154 -16.58 0.67 -1.84
CA LEU A 154 -15.42 0.17 -1.10
C LEU A 154 -14.14 0.73 -1.74
N SER A 155 -13.23 1.20 -0.89
CA SER A 155 -11.90 1.59 -1.33
C SER A 155 -11.21 0.40 -2.01
N TRP A 156 -10.43 0.68 -3.06
CA TRP A 156 -9.71 -0.33 -3.83
C TRP A 156 -8.80 -1.21 -2.96
N ILE A 157 -8.34 -0.68 -1.81
CA ILE A 157 -7.55 -1.47 -0.85
C ILE A 157 -8.33 -2.69 -0.34
N TRP A 158 -9.67 -2.69 -0.37
CA TRP A 158 -10.51 -3.79 0.07
C TRP A 158 -10.95 -4.73 -1.05
N ASN A 159 -10.80 -4.34 -2.31
CA ASN A 159 -11.14 -5.19 -3.44
C ASN A 159 -10.11 -6.30 -3.58
N ALA A 160 -10.49 -7.51 -3.17
CA ALA A 160 -9.72 -8.71 -3.49
C ALA A 160 -9.84 -8.99 -5.00
N ARG A 161 -8.72 -9.31 -5.64
CA ARG A 161 -8.67 -9.77 -7.03
C ARG A 161 -9.62 -10.96 -7.18
N GLY A 162 -10.72 -10.78 -7.92
CA GLY A 162 -11.74 -11.79 -8.19
C GLY A 162 -13.16 -11.48 -7.69
N ALA A 163 -13.39 -10.43 -6.89
CA ALA A 163 -14.74 -10.07 -6.43
C ALA A 163 -15.51 -9.17 -7.41
N ALA A 164 -14.81 -8.41 -8.26
CA ALA A 164 -15.41 -7.73 -9.40
C ALA A 164 -15.39 -8.70 -10.58
N GLY A 165 -16.37 -9.60 -10.58
CA GLY A 165 -16.62 -10.50 -11.69
C GLY A 165 -16.91 -9.70 -12.96
N ASP A 166 -16.26 -10.16 -14.01
CA ASP A 166 -16.42 -9.88 -15.42
C ASP A 166 -17.89 -9.93 -15.87
N GLU A 167 -18.66 -8.86 -15.64
CA GLU A 167 -20.00 -8.69 -16.24
C GLU A 167 -19.88 -7.84 -17.51
N GLY A 168 -19.33 -8.46 -18.55
CA GLY A 168 -19.08 -7.80 -19.83
C GLY A 168 -18.96 -8.73 -21.03
N GLY A 169 -19.59 -9.91 -21.00
CA GLY A 169 -19.70 -10.82 -22.13
C GLY A 169 -21.09 -10.73 -22.77
N ALA A 170 -21.26 -9.81 -23.72
CA ALA A 170 -22.46 -9.70 -24.53
C ALA A 170 -22.52 -10.84 -25.57
N MET A 171 -23.70 -11.48 -25.61
CA MET A 171 -24.41 -12.02 -26.79
C MET A 171 -23.70 -13.05 -27.69
N GLU A 172 -24.29 -14.24 -27.78
CA GLU A 172 -24.80 -14.74 -29.08
C GLU A 172 -25.90 -15.78 -28.85
N ASP A 173 -27.12 -15.39 -29.25
CA ASP A 173 -28.29 -16.23 -29.46
C ASP A 173 -27.97 -17.19 -30.61
N GLU A 174 -27.89 -18.50 -30.36
CA GLU A 174 -27.94 -19.48 -31.45
C GLU A 174 -28.92 -20.62 -31.14
N SER A 175 -30.15 -20.36 -31.55
CA SER A 175 -31.23 -21.32 -31.72
C SER A 175 -30.81 -22.47 -32.66
N TYR A 176 -30.74 -23.70 -32.14
CA TYR A 176 -30.85 -24.91 -32.96
C TYR A 176 -31.96 -25.84 -32.47
N LYS A 177 -33.12 -25.68 -33.12
CA LYS A 177 -33.98 -26.70 -33.73
C LYS A 177 -34.38 -27.94 -32.92
N GLN A 178 -35.64 -27.89 -32.49
CA GLN A 178 -36.73 -28.87 -32.68
C GLN A 178 -36.41 -30.38 -32.68
N VAL A 179 -36.98 -31.01 -31.65
CA VAL A 179 -37.45 -32.40 -31.54
C VAL A 179 -38.49 -32.69 -32.64
N SER A 180 -38.37 -33.80 -33.36
CA SER A 180 -39.39 -34.88 -33.47
C SER A 180 -39.20 -35.78 -34.69
N THR A 181 -39.19 -37.08 -34.38
CA THR A 181 -39.73 -38.24 -35.11
C THR A 181 -39.20 -38.59 -36.50
#